data_AF-A0A816KSW6-F1
#
_entry.id   AF-A0A816KSW6-F1
#
_cell.length_a   1.000
_cell.length_b   1.000
_cell.length_c   1.000
_cell.angle_alpha   90.00
_cell.angle_beta   90.00
_cell.angle_gamma   90.00
#
_symmetry.space_group_name_H-M   'P 1'
#
loop_
_entity.id
_entity.type
_entity.pdbx_description
1 polymer ?
#
loop_
_entity_poly.entity_id
_entity_poly.type
_entity_poly.pdbx_seq_one_letter_code
_entity_poly.pdbx_strand_id
1 'polypeptide(L)'
;MITISHQYQRWAKSSIQCHINSQLVSTAYFPWSIETSDPFDKCYIGCTPDHSDLTSFSGQLSTFYLFSIYLEPLIVQGLYKLGPAYKNQFKFENESAHILTEPQRKAMYDGKLMNSIVFNYNPVSCDEQLVLQAGPKTNMPYFVHNAHAQMLSNVRSVVAHSIYSTLHSIGGVQVFFPLFGQLDHEQIDGSINYNVCSILLFTLCELIERSYTIQHQMLTSKGFLMIGYYLEKSSKQHINMESLNSLISLITFFIKIQSKNSPLLLKQLFTHIFFNPSIWINCSVFIQMRLYTYLATEFVSYNEMYDSIRPISGIIQTLNTLKYVYWIVEPTRPSIYQAKILDADRPTREQIVEMRSYMLLYMKQLVISGPGTQEEELQAILNYLHTINE
;
A
#
# COMPACT_ATOMS: atom_id res chain seq x y z
N MET A 1 -21.79 3.57 1.00
CA MET A 1 -22.17 2.89 2.24
C MET A 1 -23.28 3.68 2.91
N ILE A 2 -24.37 3.02 3.32
CA ILE A 2 -25.45 3.62 4.11
C ILE A 2 -25.38 3.02 5.51
N THR A 3 -25.44 3.86 6.54
CA THR A 3 -25.48 3.42 7.94
C THR A 3 -26.60 4.14 8.65
N ILE A 4 -27.51 3.37 9.23
CA ILE A 4 -28.60 3.87 10.06
C ILE A 4 -28.28 3.47 11.49
N SER A 5 -28.12 4.45 12.39
CA SER A 5 -27.85 4.22 13.80
C SER A 5 -28.97 4.79 14.66
N HIS A 6 -29.47 3.97 15.58
CA HIS A 6 -30.45 4.39 16.58
C HIS A 6 -29.75 4.58 17.91
N GLN A 7 -29.85 5.79 18.47
CA GLN A 7 -29.38 6.11 19.81
C GLN A 7 -30.59 6.27 20.73
N TYR A 8 -30.82 5.25 21.55
CA TYR A 8 -31.82 5.31 22.61
C TYR A 8 -31.31 6.15 23.78
N GLN A 9 -32.14 7.07 24.26
CA GLN A 9 -31.89 7.82 25.49
C GLN A 9 -33.11 7.72 26.41
N ARG A 10 -32.91 7.18 27.61
CA ARG A 10 -34.01 6.98 28.58
C ARG A 10 -34.55 8.28 29.19
N TRP A 11 -33.70 9.30 29.31
CA TRP A 11 -34.01 10.56 30.01
C TRP A 11 -34.03 11.78 29.06
N ALA A 12 -33.95 11.53 27.75
CA ALA A 12 -33.88 12.56 26.73
C ALA A 12 -34.49 12.04 25.41
N LYS A 13 -34.52 12.86 24.37
CA LYS A 13 -35.06 12.44 23.07
C LYS A 13 -34.12 11.41 22.43
N SER A 14 -34.68 10.28 22.04
CA SER A 14 -33.96 9.29 21.23
C SER A 14 -33.75 9.84 19.81
N SER A 15 -32.75 9.32 19.10
CA SER A 15 -32.43 9.79 17.76
C SER A 15 -32.09 8.67 16.79
N ILE A 16 -32.49 8.84 15.54
CA ILE A 16 -32.03 8.04 14.41
C ILE A 16 -31.14 8.93 13.54
N GLN A 17 -29.96 8.43 13.23
CA GLN A 17 -29.00 9.10 12.36
C GLN A 17 -28.78 8.28 11.09
N CYS A 18 -28.83 8.96 9.95
CA CYS A 18 -28.52 8.39 8.65
C CYS A 18 -27.20 8.95 8.16
N HIS A 19 -26.24 8.06 7.96
CA HIS A 19 -24.94 8.37 7.39
C HIS A 19 -24.84 7.81 5.98
N ILE A 20 -24.38 8.63 5.03
CA ILE A 20 -24.06 8.23 3.66
C ILE A 20 -22.57 8.48 3.43
N ASN A 21 -21.84 7.45 3.02
CA ASN A 21 -20.41 7.52 2.74
C ASN A 21 -19.60 8.16 3.87
N SER A 22 -19.87 7.73 5.11
CA SER A 22 -19.31 8.23 6.38
C SER A 22 -19.75 9.62 6.84
N GLN A 23 -20.53 10.35 6.04
CA GLN A 23 -21.03 11.67 6.40
C GLN A 23 -22.44 11.57 6.98
N LEU A 24 -22.70 12.27 8.07
CA LEU A 24 -24.04 12.41 8.64
C LEU A 24 -24.89 13.28 7.71
N VAL A 25 -25.96 12.72 7.16
CA VAL A 25 -26.85 13.41 6.21
C VAL A 25 -28.14 13.86 6.88
N SER A 26 -28.67 13.05 7.81
CA SER A 26 -29.93 13.36 8.48
C SER A 26 -29.96 12.82 9.90
N THR A 27 -30.59 13.57 10.79
CA THR A 27 -30.89 13.16 12.17
C THR A 27 -32.35 13.44 12.47
N ALA A 28 -33.07 12.42 12.91
CA ALA A 28 -34.44 12.53 13.39
C ALA A 28 -34.48 12.30 14.90
N TYR A 29 -35.20 13.14 15.63
CA TYR A 29 -35.39 13.01 17.07
C TYR A 29 -36.82 12.65 17.40
N PHE A 30 -37.01 11.75 18.36
CA PHE A 30 -38.34 11.31 18.80
C PHE A 30 -38.35 11.01 20.31
N PRO A 31 -39.50 11.17 20.97
CA PRO A 31 -39.60 11.05 22.41
C PRO A 31 -39.93 9.63 22.92
N TRP A 32 -40.23 8.67 22.04
CA TRP A 32 -40.65 7.31 22.39
C TRP A 32 -39.55 6.26 22.11
N SER A 33 -39.57 5.13 22.81
CA SER A 33 -38.71 3.98 22.45
C SER A 33 -39.26 3.29 21.20
N ILE A 34 -38.36 2.75 20.39
CA ILE A 34 -38.71 1.82 19.31
C ILE A 34 -38.62 0.42 19.93
N GLU A 35 -39.74 -0.05 20.48
CA GLU A 35 -39.87 -1.41 20.98
C GLU A 35 -40.87 -2.14 20.11
N THR A 36 -40.41 -3.16 19.41
CA THR A 36 -41.26 -4.14 18.73
C THR A 36 -41.25 -5.41 19.57
N SER A 37 -42.44 -5.87 19.97
CA SER A 37 -42.62 -7.18 20.62
C SER A 37 -42.44 -8.35 19.67
N ASP A 38 -42.35 -8.07 18.37
CA ASP A 38 -42.30 -9.10 17.34
C ASP A 38 -40.95 -9.82 17.36
N PRO A 39 -40.95 -11.16 17.42
CA PRO A 39 -39.73 -11.94 17.40
C PRO A 39 -39.02 -11.83 16.04
N PHE A 40 -37.69 -11.90 16.06
CA PHE A 40 -36.89 -12.03 14.84
C PHE A 40 -36.99 -13.47 14.31
N ASP A 41 -38.00 -13.73 13.48
CA ASP A 41 -38.27 -15.07 12.94
C ASP A 41 -37.58 -15.32 11.60
N LYS A 42 -37.62 -14.34 10.69
CA LYS A 42 -37.12 -14.46 9.31
C LYS A 42 -36.48 -13.16 8.85
N CYS A 43 -35.45 -13.29 8.02
CA CYS A 43 -34.81 -12.17 7.35
C CYS A 43 -34.92 -12.35 5.83
N TYR A 44 -35.33 -11.30 5.12
CA TYR A 44 -35.43 -11.28 3.66
C TYR A 44 -34.48 -10.22 3.09
N ILE A 45 -33.86 -10.52 1.96
CA ILE A 45 -32.96 -9.60 1.27
C ILE A 45 -33.59 -9.18 -0.06
N GLY A 46 -33.57 -7.87 -0.32
CA GLY A 46 -33.91 -7.26 -1.61
C GLY A 46 -35.41 -7.07 -1.88
N CYS A 47 -36.31 -7.67 -1.11
CA CYS A 47 -37.76 -7.42 -1.24
C CYS A 47 -38.47 -7.71 0.10
N THR A 48 -39.71 -7.21 0.24
CA THR A 48 -40.62 -7.57 1.33
C THR A 48 -41.34 -8.89 1.00
N PRO A 49 -41.84 -9.63 2.01
CA PRO A 49 -42.55 -10.89 1.78
C PRO A 49 -43.81 -10.73 0.92
N ASP A 50 -44.38 -9.53 0.85
CA ASP A 50 -45.56 -9.22 0.05
C ASP A 50 -45.28 -9.12 -1.46
N HIS A 51 -44.03 -9.29 -1.89
CA HIS A 51 -43.59 -9.27 -3.31
C HIS A 51 -44.06 -8.03 -4.10
N SER A 52 -44.12 -6.87 -3.45
CA SER A 52 -44.53 -5.63 -4.12
C SER A 52 -43.36 -5.05 -4.91
N ASP A 53 -43.55 -4.83 -6.22
CA ASP A 53 -42.50 -4.25 -7.07
C ASP A 53 -42.07 -2.86 -6.60
N LEU A 54 -42.98 -2.12 -5.95
CA LEU A 54 -42.74 -0.79 -5.36
C LEU A 54 -41.76 -0.81 -4.17
N THR A 55 -41.62 -1.96 -3.49
CA THR A 55 -40.72 -2.14 -2.34
C THR A 55 -39.51 -3.01 -2.69
N SER A 56 -39.40 -3.44 -3.95
CA SER A 56 -38.28 -4.24 -4.43
C SER A 56 -37.04 -3.36 -4.62
N PHE A 57 -35.92 -3.81 -4.06
CA PHE A 57 -34.64 -3.13 -4.25
C PHE A 57 -34.06 -3.47 -5.62
N SER A 58 -33.80 -2.44 -6.42
CA SER A 58 -33.12 -2.57 -7.70
C SER A 58 -31.70 -2.03 -7.61
N GLY A 59 -30.70 -2.91 -7.54
CA GLY A 59 -29.30 -2.52 -7.48
C GLY A 59 -28.37 -3.66 -7.04
N GLN A 60 -27.17 -3.29 -6.61
CA GLN A 60 -26.20 -4.23 -6.03
C GLN A 60 -26.06 -3.97 -4.53
N LEU A 61 -26.06 -5.05 -3.77
CA LEU A 61 -25.87 -5.04 -2.33
C LEU A 61 -24.56 -5.75 -2.00
N SER A 62 -23.80 -5.17 -1.07
CA SER A 62 -22.56 -5.75 -0.54
C SER A 62 -22.81 -6.44 0.80
N THR A 63 -21.77 -6.64 1.61
CA THR A 63 -21.92 -7.14 2.98
C THR A 63 -22.84 -6.26 3.83
N PHE A 64 -23.69 -6.91 4.63
CA PHE A 64 -24.58 -6.28 5.60
C PHE A 64 -24.19 -6.64 7.01
N TYR A 65 -24.20 -5.63 7.89
CA TYR A 65 -24.02 -5.81 9.31
C TYR A 65 -25.19 -5.20 10.07
N LEU A 66 -25.65 -5.90 11.10
CA LEU A 66 -26.46 -5.32 12.16
C LEU A 66 -25.70 -5.44 13.48
N PHE A 67 -25.62 -4.33 14.21
CA PHE A 67 -24.97 -4.27 15.51
C PHE A 67 -26.00 -3.94 16.58
N SER A 68 -25.86 -4.53 17.77
CA SER A 68 -26.71 -4.27 18.94
C SER A 68 -26.33 -3.01 19.70
N ILE A 69 -25.31 -2.28 19.23
CA ILE A 69 -24.82 -1.04 19.83
C ILE A 69 -25.03 0.12 18.86
N TYR A 70 -25.05 1.33 19.43
CA TYR A 70 -24.93 2.55 18.64
C TYR A 70 -23.53 2.64 18.02
N LEU A 71 -23.47 2.87 16.71
CA LEU A 71 -22.20 3.04 15.99
C LEU A 71 -21.72 4.49 16.10
N GLU A 72 -20.59 4.68 16.78
CA GLU A 72 -19.93 5.98 16.88
C GLU A 72 -19.42 6.45 15.51
N PRO A 73 -19.37 7.78 15.24
CA PRO A 73 -18.91 8.32 13.96
C PRO A 73 -17.51 7.83 13.54
N LEU A 74 -16.61 7.59 14.51
CA LEU A 74 -15.27 7.06 14.24
C LEU A 74 -15.32 5.65 13.63
N ILE A 75 -16.22 4.79 14.13
CA ILE A 75 -16.46 3.43 13.62
C ILE A 75 -17.13 3.50 12.25
N VAL A 76 -18.11 4.39 12.06
CA VAL A 76 -18.78 4.59 10.75
C VAL A 76 -17.76 5.02 9.69
N GLN A 77 -16.85 5.94 10.01
CA GLN A 77 -15.76 6.31 9.11
C GLN A 77 -14.81 5.15 8.82
N GLY A 78 -14.49 4.32 9.82
CA GLY A 78 -13.66 3.14 9.63
C GLY A 78 -14.32 2.12 8.70
N LEU A 79 -15.59 1.79 8.93
CA LEU A 79 -16.38 0.89 8.06
C LEU A 79 -16.42 1.39 6.61
N TYR A 80 -16.59 2.69 6.40
CA TYR A 80 -16.56 3.27 5.06
C TYR A 80 -15.20 3.05 4.36
N LYS A 81 -14.10 3.27 5.09
CA LYS A 81 -12.75 3.09 4.55
C LYS A 81 -12.43 1.64 4.19
N LEU A 82 -12.93 0.66 4.97
CA LEU A 82 -12.77 -0.77 4.68
C LEU A 82 -13.42 -1.17 3.33
N GLY A 83 -14.43 -0.41 2.90
CA GLY A 83 -15.05 -0.57 1.60
C GLY A 83 -16.06 -1.74 1.52
N PRO A 84 -16.76 -1.86 0.38
CA PRO A 84 -17.88 -2.80 0.22
C PRO A 84 -17.47 -4.28 0.21
N ALA A 85 -16.20 -4.58 -0.07
CA ALA A 85 -15.70 -5.95 -0.12
C ALA A 85 -15.38 -6.55 1.28
N TYR A 86 -15.41 -5.73 2.33
CA TYR A 86 -15.08 -6.18 3.67
C TYR A 86 -16.18 -7.09 4.23
N LYS A 87 -15.79 -8.29 4.67
CA LYS A 87 -16.71 -9.38 5.08
C LYS A 87 -16.37 -10.05 6.41
N ASN A 88 -15.38 -9.51 7.14
CA ASN A 88 -14.85 -10.14 8.35
C ASN A 88 -15.59 -9.69 9.61
N GLN A 89 -15.27 -10.34 10.74
CA GLN A 89 -15.93 -10.14 12.03
C GLN A 89 -15.22 -9.14 12.95
N PHE A 90 -14.24 -8.37 12.44
CA PHE A 90 -13.42 -7.43 13.23
C PHE A 90 -12.62 -8.12 14.35
N LYS A 91 -12.10 -9.32 14.07
CA LYS A 91 -11.38 -10.13 15.07
C LYS A 91 -9.89 -9.80 15.15
N PHE A 92 -9.25 -9.58 14.00
CA PHE A 92 -7.80 -9.34 13.96
C PHE A 92 -7.47 -7.99 13.32
N GLU A 93 -6.69 -7.16 14.02
CA GLU A 93 -6.26 -5.83 13.54
C GLU A 93 -5.49 -5.87 12.22
N ASN A 94 -4.81 -6.99 11.93
CA ASN A 94 -4.06 -7.19 10.69
C ASN A 94 -4.98 -7.16 9.44
N GLU A 95 -6.30 -7.35 9.61
CA GLU A 95 -7.27 -7.30 8.52
C GLU A 95 -7.40 -5.91 7.89
N SER A 96 -7.05 -4.84 8.62
CA SER A 96 -7.27 -3.46 8.18
C SER A 96 -6.06 -2.53 8.38
N ALA A 97 -4.89 -3.09 8.68
CA ALA A 97 -3.74 -2.35 9.21
C ALA A 97 -3.25 -1.19 8.32
N HIS A 98 -3.57 -1.20 7.02
CA HIS A 98 -3.13 -0.17 6.06
C HIS A 98 -4.23 0.83 5.68
N ILE A 99 -5.47 0.54 6.06
CA ILE A 99 -6.65 1.29 5.63
C ILE A 99 -7.12 2.22 6.75
N LEU A 100 -7.04 1.75 7.99
CA LEU A 100 -7.54 2.45 9.17
C LEU A 100 -6.41 3.17 9.90
N THR A 101 -6.73 4.34 10.46
CA THR A 101 -5.81 5.03 11.36
C THR A 101 -5.76 4.33 12.72
N GLU A 102 -4.70 4.55 13.50
CA GLU A 102 -4.57 4.02 14.87
C GLU A 102 -5.81 4.18 15.76
N PRO A 103 -6.46 5.36 15.88
CA PRO A 103 -7.66 5.50 16.69
C PRO A 103 -8.83 4.68 16.15
N GLN A 104 -8.99 4.58 14.82
CA GLN A 104 -10.04 3.77 14.20
C GLN A 104 -9.80 2.28 14.47
N ARG A 105 -8.55 1.82 14.36
CA ARG A 105 -8.16 0.44 14.62
C ARG A 105 -8.47 0.06 16.07
N LYS A 106 -8.06 0.89 17.03
CA LYS A 106 -8.37 0.66 18.46
C LYS A 106 -9.87 0.62 18.72
N ALA A 107 -10.66 1.51 18.10
CA ALA A 107 -12.11 1.54 18.30
C ALA A 107 -12.85 0.35 17.66
N MET A 108 -12.32 -0.22 16.56
CA MET A 108 -12.99 -1.31 15.84
C MET A 108 -12.56 -2.72 16.31
N TYR A 109 -11.34 -2.87 16.81
CA TYR A 109 -10.75 -4.17 17.17
C TYR A 109 -10.58 -4.37 18.69
N ASP A 110 -11.20 -3.54 19.54
CA ASP A 110 -11.25 -3.76 21.00
C ASP A 110 -12.15 -4.93 21.45
N GLY A 111 -12.77 -5.63 20.48
CA GLY A 111 -13.69 -6.74 20.69
C GLY A 111 -15.14 -6.33 20.94
N LYS A 112 -15.44 -5.07 21.27
CA LYS A 112 -16.82 -4.62 21.49
C LYS A 112 -17.63 -4.68 20.20
N LEU A 113 -17.05 -4.23 19.10
CA LEU A 113 -17.72 -4.24 17.81
C LEU A 113 -18.04 -5.68 17.37
N MET A 114 -17.07 -6.60 17.48
CA MET A 114 -17.26 -8.03 17.21
C MET A 114 -18.38 -8.64 18.07
N ASN A 115 -18.37 -8.40 19.37
CA ASN A 115 -19.36 -8.94 20.31
C ASN A 115 -20.76 -8.33 20.12
N SER A 116 -20.85 -7.15 19.50
CA SER A 116 -22.12 -6.49 19.20
C SER A 116 -22.77 -6.95 17.89
N ILE A 117 -22.10 -7.77 17.07
CA ILE A 117 -22.68 -8.26 15.81
C ILE A 117 -23.90 -9.13 16.10
N VAL A 118 -25.07 -8.69 15.63
CA VAL A 118 -26.34 -9.44 15.62
C VAL A 118 -26.36 -10.40 14.42
N PHE A 119 -26.08 -9.87 13.23
CA PHE A 119 -25.87 -10.66 12.03
C PHE A 119 -24.83 -10.01 11.12
N ASN A 120 -24.19 -10.86 10.31
CA ASN A 120 -23.32 -10.47 9.22
C ASN A 120 -23.74 -11.32 8.01
N TYR A 121 -24.31 -10.68 6.98
CA TYR A 121 -24.68 -11.36 5.75
C TYR A 121 -23.74 -10.93 4.63
N ASN A 122 -23.18 -11.91 3.95
CA ASN A 122 -22.41 -11.67 2.75
C ASN A 122 -23.14 -12.30 1.55
N PRO A 123 -23.56 -11.51 0.56
CA PRO A 123 -24.21 -12.01 -0.66
C PRO A 123 -23.37 -13.04 -1.44
N VAL A 124 -22.06 -13.15 -1.19
CA VAL A 124 -21.19 -14.18 -1.80
C VAL A 124 -21.27 -15.53 -1.07
N SER A 125 -21.64 -15.55 0.21
CA SER A 125 -21.83 -16.78 0.99
C SER A 125 -23.29 -17.19 0.99
N CYS A 126 -23.78 -17.62 -0.17
CA CYS A 126 -25.15 -18.13 -0.33
C CYS A 126 -25.13 -19.62 -0.69
N ASP A 127 -26.14 -20.33 -0.21
CA ASP A 127 -26.52 -21.66 -0.67
C ASP A 127 -27.87 -21.52 -1.40
N GLU A 128 -27.84 -21.62 -2.73
CA GLU A 128 -28.98 -21.30 -3.60
C GLU A 128 -29.62 -19.92 -3.31
N GLN A 129 -30.80 -19.90 -2.69
CA GLN A 129 -31.54 -18.69 -2.30
C GLN A 129 -31.28 -18.26 -0.85
N LEU A 130 -30.48 -18.99 -0.09
CA LEU A 130 -30.27 -18.77 1.33
C LEU A 130 -28.90 -18.12 1.58
N VAL A 131 -28.89 -16.90 2.11
CA VAL A 131 -27.68 -16.18 2.51
C VAL A 131 -27.28 -16.61 3.91
N LEU A 132 -26.08 -17.16 4.01
CA LEU A 132 -25.55 -17.67 5.27
C LEU A 132 -25.17 -16.53 6.22
N GLN A 133 -25.42 -16.75 7.50
CA GLN A 133 -25.06 -15.84 8.57
C GLN A 133 -23.60 -16.12 8.94
N ALA A 134 -22.75 -15.10 8.77
CA ALA A 134 -21.32 -15.16 9.01
C ALA A 134 -20.90 -14.40 10.27
N GLY A 135 -21.81 -14.29 11.25
CA GLY A 135 -21.54 -13.65 12.54
C GLY A 135 -20.72 -14.55 13.48
N PRO A 136 -20.14 -14.00 14.57
CA PRO A 136 -19.47 -14.80 15.58
C PRO A 136 -20.44 -15.78 16.26
N LYS A 137 -20.12 -17.08 16.27
CA LYS A 137 -20.94 -18.12 16.90
C LYS A 137 -21.05 -17.99 18.43
N THR A 138 -20.18 -17.18 19.04
CA THR A 138 -20.14 -16.92 20.49
C THR A 138 -21.18 -15.89 20.94
N ASN A 139 -21.74 -15.10 20.02
CA ASN A 139 -22.70 -14.07 20.37
C ASN A 139 -24.07 -14.70 20.68
N MET A 140 -24.84 -14.06 21.56
CA MET A 140 -26.20 -14.50 21.86
C MET A 140 -27.06 -14.49 20.59
N PRO A 141 -27.79 -15.57 20.28
CA PRO A 141 -28.68 -15.60 19.13
C PRO A 141 -29.87 -14.68 19.39
N TYR A 142 -30.16 -13.80 18.42
CA TYR A 142 -31.34 -12.93 18.44
C TYR A 142 -32.53 -13.54 17.70
N PHE A 143 -32.27 -14.48 16.78
CA PHE A 143 -33.30 -15.14 15.98
C PHE A 143 -33.85 -16.37 16.70
N VAL A 144 -35.16 -16.58 16.61
CA VAL A 144 -35.85 -17.69 17.28
C VAL A 144 -35.52 -19.05 16.65
N HIS A 145 -35.42 -19.09 15.33
CA HIS A 145 -35.20 -20.33 14.58
C HIS A 145 -33.95 -20.29 13.71
N ASN A 146 -33.96 -19.45 12.68
CA ASN A 146 -32.90 -19.41 11.68
C ASN A 146 -32.41 -17.97 11.50
N ALA A 147 -31.12 -17.77 11.72
CA ALA A 147 -30.47 -16.48 11.49
C ALA A 147 -30.05 -16.30 10.03
N HIS A 148 -30.24 -17.28 9.15
CA HIS A 148 -29.98 -17.14 7.71
C HIS A 148 -31.06 -16.28 7.04
N ALA A 149 -30.66 -15.53 6.02
CA ALA A 149 -31.57 -14.68 5.27
C ALA A 149 -31.98 -15.35 3.95
N GLN A 150 -33.21 -15.12 3.50
CA GLN A 150 -33.72 -15.63 2.24
C GLN A 150 -33.68 -14.55 1.16
N MET A 151 -33.07 -14.85 0.02
CA MET A 151 -33.13 -14.06 -1.21
C MET A 151 -34.47 -14.34 -1.91
N LEU A 152 -35.24 -13.29 -2.16
CA LEU A 152 -36.54 -13.41 -2.84
C LEU A 152 -36.37 -13.42 -4.37
N SER A 153 -37.41 -13.90 -5.07
CA SER A 153 -37.46 -14.01 -6.53
C SER A 153 -37.04 -12.70 -7.19
N ASN A 154 -35.96 -12.74 -7.99
CA ASN A 154 -35.26 -11.64 -8.68
C ASN A 154 -33.95 -11.17 -8.03
N VAL A 155 -33.61 -11.64 -6.83
CA VAL A 155 -32.29 -11.40 -6.24
C VAL A 155 -31.34 -12.52 -6.65
N ARG A 156 -30.17 -12.15 -7.18
CA ARG A 156 -29.11 -13.09 -7.58
C ARG A 156 -27.79 -12.72 -6.91
N SER A 157 -27.05 -13.74 -6.47
CA SER A 157 -25.67 -13.55 -6.03
C SER A 157 -24.78 -13.25 -7.24
N VAL A 158 -23.96 -12.21 -7.13
CA VAL A 158 -22.93 -11.89 -8.12
C VAL A 158 -21.58 -12.00 -7.43
N VAL A 159 -20.75 -12.93 -7.90
CA VAL A 159 -19.39 -13.12 -7.38
C VAL A 159 -18.41 -12.32 -8.23
N ALA A 160 -17.77 -11.32 -7.64
CA ALA A 160 -16.63 -10.65 -8.23
C ALA A 160 -15.34 -11.17 -7.60
N HIS A 161 -14.40 -11.64 -8.42
CA HIS A 161 -13.07 -12.00 -7.97
C HIS A 161 -12.16 -10.79 -8.02
N SER A 162 -11.52 -10.44 -6.90
CA SER A 162 -10.55 -9.35 -6.88
C SER A 162 -9.30 -9.74 -7.67
N ILE A 163 -8.60 -8.75 -8.22
CA ILE A 163 -7.32 -8.99 -8.90
C ILE A 163 -6.31 -9.68 -7.96
N TYR A 164 -6.36 -9.35 -6.66
CA TYR A 164 -5.54 -9.98 -5.61
C TYR A 164 -5.82 -11.48 -5.45
N SER A 165 -7.10 -11.88 -5.49
CA SER A 165 -7.49 -13.29 -5.41
C SER A 165 -7.03 -14.07 -6.64
N THR A 166 -7.23 -13.50 -7.82
CA THR A 166 -6.80 -14.10 -9.10
C THR A 166 -5.28 -14.24 -9.13
N LEU A 167 -4.55 -13.21 -8.74
CA LEU A 167 -3.09 -13.21 -8.64
C LEU A 167 -2.61 -14.28 -7.66
N HIS A 168 -3.22 -14.37 -6.47
CA HIS A 168 -2.88 -15.39 -5.49
C HIS A 168 -3.04 -16.81 -6.05
N SER A 169 -4.12 -17.07 -6.80
CA SER A 169 -4.36 -18.36 -7.45
C SER A 169 -3.33 -18.75 -8.51
N ILE A 170 -2.67 -17.78 -9.15
CA ILE A 170 -1.69 -18.03 -10.23
C ILE A 170 -0.24 -18.10 -9.69
N GLY A 171 -0.02 -17.83 -8.40
CA GLY A 171 1.31 -17.87 -7.76
C GLY A 171 1.72 -16.60 -7.01
N GLY A 172 0.81 -15.63 -6.88
CA GLY A 172 1.02 -14.39 -6.15
C GLY A 172 1.87 -13.36 -6.90
N VAL A 173 2.44 -12.39 -6.17
CA VAL A 173 3.19 -11.28 -6.79
C VAL A 173 4.45 -11.73 -7.52
N GLN A 174 4.96 -12.93 -7.20
CA GLN A 174 6.18 -13.47 -7.80
C GLN A 174 6.07 -13.69 -9.31
N VAL A 175 4.84 -13.84 -9.82
CA VAL A 175 4.55 -13.97 -11.26
C VAL A 175 5.04 -12.74 -12.06
N PHE A 176 5.16 -11.57 -11.44
CA PHE A 176 5.68 -10.38 -12.10
C PHE A 176 7.21 -10.42 -12.32
N PHE A 177 7.98 -11.12 -11.50
CA PHE A 177 9.45 -11.02 -11.57
C PHE A 177 10.04 -11.53 -12.88
N PRO A 178 9.61 -12.69 -13.43
CA PRO A 178 10.09 -13.14 -14.73
C PRO A 178 9.80 -12.15 -15.87
N LEU A 179 8.76 -11.32 -15.77
CA LEU A 179 8.43 -10.31 -16.79
C LEU A 179 9.49 -9.21 -16.86
N PHE A 180 10.12 -8.86 -15.73
CA PHE A 180 11.28 -7.95 -15.73
C PHE A 180 12.51 -8.56 -16.43
N GLY A 181 12.61 -9.89 -16.48
CA GLY A 181 13.63 -10.58 -17.25
C GLY A 181 13.39 -10.58 -18.76
N GLN A 182 12.23 -10.09 -19.22
CA GLN A 182 11.81 -10.08 -20.63
C GLN A 182 11.68 -8.65 -21.20
N LEU A 183 12.22 -7.64 -20.51
CA LEU A 183 12.09 -6.25 -20.95
C LEU A 183 12.67 -6.01 -22.35
N ASP A 184 13.84 -6.59 -22.64
CA ASP A 184 14.51 -6.46 -23.94
C ASP A 184 13.96 -7.42 -25.01
N HIS A 185 12.77 -8.01 -24.80
CA HIS A 185 12.19 -8.94 -25.76
C HIS A 185 11.75 -8.20 -27.03
N GLU A 186 12.30 -8.59 -28.18
CA GLU A 186 11.93 -8.05 -29.49
C GLU A 186 10.52 -8.51 -29.88
N GLN A 187 9.69 -7.57 -30.33
CA GLN A 187 8.37 -7.85 -30.86
C GLN A 187 8.47 -8.49 -32.25
N ILE A 188 7.34 -8.93 -32.81
CA ILE A 188 7.27 -9.60 -34.12
C ILE A 188 7.83 -8.70 -35.24
N ASP A 189 7.71 -7.38 -35.08
CA ASP A 189 8.22 -6.36 -35.99
C ASP A 189 9.70 -5.98 -35.74
N GLY A 190 10.37 -6.64 -34.79
CA GLY A 190 11.75 -6.34 -34.38
C GLY A 190 11.89 -5.13 -33.46
N SER A 191 10.79 -4.47 -33.08
CA SER A 191 10.83 -3.32 -32.17
C SER A 191 10.88 -3.76 -30.70
N ILE A 192 11.52 -2.96 -29.84
CA ILE A 192 11.51 -3.16 -28.38
C ILE A 192 10.64 -2.09 -27.76
N ASN A 193 9.67 -2.50 -26.92
CA ASN A 193 8.80 -1.56 -26.23
C ASN A 193 9.38 -1.14 -24.88
N TYR A 194 9.95 0.06 -24.85
CA TYR A 194 10.60 0.58 -23.64
C TYR A 194 9.64 0.96 -22.51
N ASN A 195 8.34 1.09 -22.76
CA ASN A 195 7.34 1.47 -21.73
C ASN A 195 6.91 0.31 -20.82
N VAL A 196 7.23 -0.94 -21.17
CA VAL A 196 6.80 -2.11 -20.38
C VAL A 196 7.29 -2.05 -18.93
N CYS A 197 8.51 -1.54 -18.72
CA CYS A 197 9.08 -1.40 -17.38
C CYS A 197 8.28 -0.42 -16.51
N SER A 198 7.90 0.75 -17.04
CA SER A 198 7.12 1.73 -16.27
C SER A 198 5.74 1.19 -15.91
N ILE A 199 5.08 0.49 -16.85
CA ILE A 199 3.78 -0.14 -16.61
C ILE A 199 3.87 -1.24 -15.55
N LEU A 200 4.88 -2.11 -15.61
CA LEU A 200 5.08 -3.17 -14.63
C LEU A 200 5.38 -2.60 -13.23
N LEU A 201 6.28 -1.63 -13.13
CA LEU A 201 6.60 -0.98 -11.86
C LEU A 201 5.39 -0.26 -11.29
N PHE A 202 4.66 0.52 -12.10
CA PHE A 202 3.45 1.21 -11.68
C PHE A 202 2.40 0.23 -11.14
N THR A 203 2.11 -0.82 -11.90
CA THR A 203 1.13 -1.85 -11.51
C THR A 203 1.54 -2.53 -10.20
N LEU A 204 2.82 -2.87 -10.07
CA LEU A 204 3.35 -3.52 -8.87
C LEU A 204 3.30 -2.57 -7.67
N CYS A 205 3.64 -1.29 -7.83
CA CYS A 205 3.52 -0.27 -6.79
C CYS A 205 2.07 -0.15 -6.31
N GLU A 206 1.10 0.02 -7.22
CA GLU A 206 -0.34 0.08 -6.89
C GLU A 206 -0.83 -1.16 -6.13
N LEU A 207 -0.35 -2.34 -6.50
CA LEU A 207 -0.67 -3.60 -5.82
C LEU A 207 -0.09 -3.65 -4.40
N ILE A 208 1.15 -3.19 -4.22
CA ILE A 208 1.80 -3.08 -2.90
C ILE A 208 1.06 -2.08 -2.01
N GLU A 209 0.70 -0.91 -2.54
CA GLU A 209 0.03 0.14 -1.77
C GLU A 209 -1.32 -0.32 -1.20
N ARG A 210 -2.04 -1.15 -1.96
CA ARG A 210 -3.41 -1.56 -1.63
C ARG A 210 -3.51 -2.91 -0.90
N SER A 211 -2.42 -3.67 -0.76
CA SER A 211 -2.47 -5.02 -0.18
C SER A 211 -1.31 -5.38 0.73
N TYR A 212 -1.63 -5.68 2.00
CA TYR A 212 -0.65 -6.18 2.97
C TYR A 212 -0.07 -7.55 2.61
N THR A 213 -0.90 -8.43 2.04
CA THR A 213 -0.45 -9.77 1.66
C THR A 213 0.60 -9.68 0.56
N ILE A 214 0.45 -8.74 -0.38
CA ILE A 214 1.45 -8.47 -1.42
C ILE A 214 2.72 -7.87 -0.81
N GLN A 215 2.61 -6.90 0.11
CA GLN A 215 3.76 -6.37 0.85
C GLN A 215 4.55 -7.49 1.55
N HIS A 216 3.85 -8.40 2.22
CA HIS A 216 4.48 -9.54 2.90
C HIS A 216 5.13 -10.50 1.90
N GLN A 217 4.45 -10.83 0.79
CA GLN A 217 5.02 -11.68 -0.26
C GLN A 217 6.29 -11.06 -0.86
N MET A 218 6.28 -9.75 -1.13
CA MET A 218 7.46 -9.01 -1.60
C MET A 218 8.64 -9.12 -0.63
N LEU A 219 8.39 -9.04 0.67
CA LEU A 219 9.44 -9.23 1.68
C LEU A 219 9.98 -10.66 1.68
N THR A 220 9.10 -11.66 1.71
CA THR A 220 9.48 -13.08 1.74
C THR A 220 10.27 -13.48 0.50
N SER A 221 9.88 -12.98 -0.68
CA SER A 221 10.54 -13.28 -1.95
C SER A 221 11.74 -12.38 -2.26
N LYS A 222 12.07 -11.42 -1.39
CA LYS A 222 13.07 -10.36 -1.67
C LYS A 222 12.78 -9.67 -3.02
N GLY A 223 11.54 -9.28 -3.27
CA GLY A 223 11.07 -8.83 -4.57
C GLY A 223 11.85 -7.66 -5.16
N PHE A 224 12.19 -6.64 -4.35
CA PHE A 224 12.99 -5.51 -4.86
C PHE A 224 14.43 -5.88 -5.21
N LEU A 225 15.01 -6.90 -4.57
CA LEU A 225 16.32 -7.44 -4.98
C LEU A 225 16.23 -8.07 -6.37
N MET A 226 15.19 -8.87 -6.63
CA MET A 226 14.97 -9.49 -7.94
C MET A 226 14.72 -8.44 -9.02
N ILE A 227 13.85 -7.46 -8.74
CA ILE A 227 13.59 -6.34 -9.66
C ILE A 227 14.88 -5.57 -9.94
N GLY A 228 15.65 -5.20 -8.92
CA GLY A 228 16.93 -4.50 -9.08
C GLY A 228 17.93 -5.31 -9.93
N TYR A 229 17.99 -6.62 -9.74
CA TYR A 229 18.83 -7.52 -10.54
C TYR A 229 18.43 -7.55 -12.03
N TYR A 230 17.12 -7.62 -12.34
CA TYR A 230 16.66 -7.61 -13.72
C TYR A 230 16.88 -6.24 -14.38
N LEU A 231 16.62 -5.13 -13.67
CA LEU A 231 16.89 -3.77 -14.16
C LEU A 231 18.39 -3.52 -14.38
N GLU A 232 19.26 -4.15 -13.60
CA GLU A 232 20.70 -4.10 -13.81
C GLU A 232 21.10 -4.76 -15.14
N LYS A 233 20.44 -5.86 -15.51
CA LYS A 233 20.74 -6.61 -16.74
C LYS A 233 20.04 -6.09 -17.99
N SER A 234 18.91 -5.40 -17.86
CA SER A 234 18.15 -4.89 -18.99
C SER A 234 18.73 -3.61 -19.58
N SER A 235 18.32 -3.27 -20.81
CA SER A 235 18.63 -1.98 -21.44
C SER A 235 18.17 -0.81 -20.56
N LYS A 236 19.00 0.23 -20.47
CA LYS A 236 18.68 1.42 -19.64
C LYS A 236 17.63 2.33 -20.28
N GLN A 237 17.30 2.11 -21.55
CA GLN A 237 16.21 2.80 -22.23
C GLN A 237 14.83 2.48 -21.63
N HIS A 238 14.70 1.33 -20.93
CA HIS A 238 13.48 0.98 -20.19
C HIS A 238 13.25 1.86 -18.95
N ILE A 239 14.28 2.52 -18.44
CA ILE A 239 14.17 3.39 -17.27
C ILE A 239 13.82 4.79 -17.76
N ASN A 240 12.56 5.17 -17.55
CA ASN A 240 12.02 6.48 -17.92
C ASN A 240 11.56 7.27 -16.68
N MET A 241 11.11 8.51 -16.85
CA MET A 241 10.62 9.34 -15.74
C MET A 241 9.42 8.73 -15.01
N GLU A 242 8.55 8.00 -15.70
CA GLU A 242 7.40 7.32 -15.10
C GLU A 242 7.81 6.21 -14.13
N SER A 243 8.85 5.44 -14.50
CA SER A 243 9.40 4.38 -13.66
C SER A 243 9.98 4.95 -12.35
N LEU A 244 10.73 6.05 -12.43
CA LEU A 244 11.28 6.76 -11.27
C LEU A 244 10.15 7.37 -10.41
N ASN A 245 9.17 8.02 -11.03
CA ASN A 245 8.04 8.63 -10.32
C ASN A 245 7.19 7.58 -9.60
N SER A 246 6.99 6.40 -10.19
CA SER A 246 6.26 5.29 -9.55
C SER A 246 6.98 4.81 -8.28
N LEU A 247 8.30 4.66 -8.34
CA LEU A 247 9.12 4.28 -7.19
C LEU A 247 9.14 5.38 -6.11
N ILE A 248 9.22 6.65 -6.50
CA ILE A 248 9.13 7.79 -5.57
C ILE A 248 7.77 7.83 -4.88
N SER A 249 6.67 7.66 -5.64
CA SER A 249 5.31 7.60 -5.09
C SER A 249 5.19 6.51 -4.03
N LEU A 250 5.77 5.33 -4.31
CA LEU A 250 5.76 4.22 -3.37
C LEU A 250 6.55 4.54 -2.09
N ILE A 251 7.68 5.24 -2.19
CA ILE A 251 8.42 5.72 -1.00
C ILE A 251 7.52 6.66 -0.18
N THR A 252 6.90 7.67 -0.82
CA THR A 252 6.01 8.62 -0.15
C THR A 252 4.84 7.91 0.53
N PHE A 253 4.26 6.89 -0.11
CA PHE A 253 3.23 6.04 0.47
C PHE A 253 3.71 5.36 1.76
N PHE A 254 4.87 4.69 1.72
CA PHE A 254 5.39 3.96 2.88
C PHE A 254 5.69 4.88 4.06
N ILE A 255 6.17 6.09 3.77
CA ILE A 255 6.47 7.11 4.78
C ILE A 255 5.19 7.64 5.41
N LYS A 256 4.12 7.84 4.63
CA LYS A 256 2.85 8.40 5.12
C LYS A 256 2.04 7.43 5.98
N ILE A 257 2.04 6.14 5.62
CA ILE A 257 1.17 5.14 6.27
C ILE A 257 1.88 4.41 7.41
N GLN A 258 3.21 4.33 7.40
CA GLN A 258 4.03 3.74 8.48
C GLN A 258 3.53 2.36 8.94
N SER A 259 3.32 1.45 7.99
CA SER A 259 2.95 0.08 8.32
C SER A 259 4.13 -0.74 8.88
N LYS A 260 3.85 -1.87 9.55
CA LYS A 260 4.89 -2.77 10.08
C LYS A 260 5.90 -3.24 9.02
N ASN A 261 5.47 -3.41 7.78
CA ASN A 261 6.32 -3.85 6.66
C ASN A 261 7.04 -2.70 5.95
N SER A 262 6.55 -1.46 6.10
CA SER A 262 7.11 -0.25 5.46
C SER A 262 8.63 -0.10 5.66
N PRO A 263 9.20 -0.18 6.88
CA PRO A 263 10.64 0.06 7.06
C PRO A 263 11.51 -0.99 6.35
N LEU A 264 11.08 -2.26 6.34
CA LEU A 264 11.82 -3.35 5.69
C LEU A 264 11.74 -3.24 4.16
N LEU A 265 10.57 -2.90 3.62
CA LEU A 265 10.38 -2.70 2.18
C LEU A 265 11.16 -1.48 1.68
N LEU A 266 11.13 -0.37 2.43
CA LEU A 266 11.94 0.81 2.15
C LEU A 266 13.43 0.44 2.12
N LYS A 267 13.93 -0.29 3.13
CA LYS A 267 15.33 -0.74 3.16
C LYS A 267 15.70 -1.53 1.90
N GLN A 268 14.89 -2.51 1.49
CA GLN A 268 15.17 -3.29 0.27
C GLN A 268 15.14 -2.43 -1.00
N LEU A 269 14.16 -1.53 -1.12
CA LEU A 269 14.01 -0.63 -2.26
C LEU A 269 15.21 0.33 -2.39
N PHE A 270 15.67 0.90 -1.27
CA PHE A 270 16.86 1.76 -1.28
C PHE A 270 18.13 0.98 -1.61
N THR A 271 18.39 -0.14 -0.92
CA THR A 271 19.62 -0.91 -1.09
C THR A 271 19.76 -1.53 -2.47
N HIS A 272 18.67 -2.03 -3.06
CA HIS A 272 18.72 -2.80 -4.30
C HIS A 272 18.37 -2.01 -5.56
N ILE A 273 17.67 -0.87 -5.43
CA ILE A 273 17.25 -0.05 -6.57
C ILE A 273 17.91 1.34 -6.51
N PHE A 274 17.57 2.18 -5.53
CA PHE A 274 18.02 3.59 -5.52
C PHE A 274 19.53 3.75 -5.36
N PHE A 275 20.17 2.97 -4.49
CA PHE A 275 21.60 3.04 -4.25
C PHE A 275 22.41 2.06 -5.09
N ASN A 276 21.79 1.38 -6.06
CA ASN A 276 22.51 0.54 -7.01
C ASN A 276 22.92 1.37 -8.24
N PRO A 277 24.18 1.82 -8.35
CA PRO A 277 24.59 2.68 -9.46
C PRO A 277 24.53 1.99 -10.82
N SER A 278 24.59 0.65 -10.89
CA SER A 278 24.53 -0.10 -12.16
C SER A 278 23.21 0.11 -12.92
N ILE A 279 22.14 0.43 -12.20
CA ILE A 279 20.81 0.72 -12.76
C ILE A 279 20.81 2.11 -13.41
N TRP A 280 21.39 3.12 -12.75
CA TRP A 280 21.21 4.53 -13.10
C TRP A 280 22.29 5.11 -14.02
N ILE A 281 23.51 4.56 -13.96
CA ILE A 281 24.71 5.12 -14.59
C ILE A 281 24.57 5.44 -16.08
N ASN A 282 23.86 4.61 -16.84
CA ASN A 282 23.65 4.79 -18.29
C ASN A 282 22.20 5.21 -18.62
N CYS A 283 21.43 5.69 -17.64
CA CYS A 283 20.14 6.32 -17.91
C CYS A 283 20.34 7.74 -18.47
N SER A 284 19.30 8.35 -19.04
CA SER A 284 19.37 9.75 -19.45
C SER A 284 19.77 10.67 -18.27
N VAL A 285 20.56 11.69 -18.56
CA VAL A 285 21.04 12.68 -17.57
C VAL A 285 19.87 13.26 -16.78
N PHE A 286 18.73 13.54 -17.43
CA PHE A 286 17.55 14.12 -16.79
C PHE A 286 17.00 13.23 -15.65
N ILE A 287 17.01 11.91 -15.85
CA ILE A 287 16.55 10.93 -14.85
C ILE A 287 17.56 10.86 -13.70
N GLN A 288 18.85 10.81 -14.01
CA GLN A 288 19.91 10.81 -12.98
C GLN A 288 19.84 12.07 -12.11
N MET A 289 19.68 13.25 -12.74
CA MET A 289 19.50 14.52 -12.05
C MET A 289 18.28 14.48 -11.13
N ARG A 290 17.11 14.07 -11.65
CA ARG A 290 15.89 13.97 -10.84
C ARG A 290 16.07 13.06 -9.62
N LEU A 291 16.71 11.90 -9.80
CA LEU A 291 17.00 10.95 -8.73
C LEU A 291 17.82 11.60 -7.61
N TYR A 292 18.96 12.21 -7.95
CA TYR A 292 19.86 12.78 -6.94
C TYR A 292 19.28 14.05 -6.31
N THR A 293 18.55 14.87 -7.06
CA THR A 293 17.80 16.00 -6.49
C THR A 293 16.74 15.51 -5.49
N TYR A 294 15.98 14.46 -5.83
CA TYR A 294 15.00 13.87 -4.92
C TYR A 294 15.65 13.38 -3.63
N LEU A 295 16.75 12.63 -3.72
CA LEU A 295 17.50 12.13 -2.56
C LEU A 295 18.00 13.26 -1.66
N ALA A 296 18.46 14.38 -2.25
CA ALA A 296 19.05 15.50 -1.52
C ALA A 296 18.04 16.55 -0.98
N THR A 297 16.76 16.45 -1.35
CA THR A 297 15.77 17.48 -0.99
C THR A 297 14.52 16.88 -0.37
N GLU A 298 13.76 16.11 -1.15
CA GLU A 298 12.49 15.53 -0.73
C GLU A 298 12.71 14.41 0.28
N PHE A 299 13.61 13.47 0.00
CA PHE A 299 13.84 12.31 0.85
C PHE A 299 14.34 12.68 2.26
N VAL A 300 15.26 13.63 2.35
CA VAL A 300 15.85 14.08 3.63
C VAL A 300 14.82 14.81 4.51
N SER A 301 13.73 15.32 3.96
CA SER A 301 12.69 15.94 4.81
C SER A 301 12.02 14.94 5.77
N TYR A 302 12.17 13.63 5.53
CA TYR A 302 11.52 12.57 6.30
C TYR A 302 12.39 12.06 7.47
N ASN A 303 12.49 12.87 8.53
CA ASN A 303 13.39 12.63 9.67
C ASN A 303 13.17 11.30 10.43
N GLU A 304 11.96 10.75 10.43
CA GLU A 304 11.60 9.57 11.24
C GLU A 304 12.16 8.24 10.68
N MET A 305 12.63 8.22 9.44
CA MET A 305 13.04 6.98 8.75
C MET A 305 14.55 6.84 8.58
N TYR A 306 15.35 7.79 9.07
CA TYR A 306 16.81 7.69 9.03
C TYR A 306 17.27 6.38 9.64
N ASP A 307 16.78 5.97 10.81
CA ASP A 307 17.25 4.75 11.47
C ASP A 307 16.94 3.45 10.69
N SER A 308 15.93 3.46 9.82
CA SER A 308 15.57 2.30 9.00
C SER A 308 16.42 2.18 7.72
N ILE A 309 16.88 3.30 7.18
CA ILE A 309 17.59 3.40 5.88
C ILE A 309 19.10 3.62 6.06
N ARG A 310 19.49 4.25 7.16
CA ARG A 310 20.86 4.54 7.56
C ARG A 310 21.77 3.35 7.81
N PRO A 311 21.34 2.14 8.24
CA PRO A 311 22.29 1.15 8.69
C PRO A 311 22.97 0.51 7.47
N ILE A 312 24.11 1.10 7.10
CA ILE A 312 25.32 0.47 6.56
C ILE A 312 25.54 0.54 5.03
N SER A 313 24.63 1.10 4.21
CA SER A 313 24.92 1.22 2.76
C SER A 313 24.74 2.59 2.11
N GLY A 314 23.88 3.48 2.59
CA GLY A 314 23.60 4.75 1.89
C GLY A 314 24.85 5.63 1.68
N ILE A 315 25.55 5.97 2.77
CA ILE A 315 26.77 6.80 2.71
C ILE A 315 27.89 6.05 1.96
N ILE A 316 28.16 4.80 2.32
CA ILE A 316 29.25 4.00 1.72
C ILE A 316 29.01 3.78 0.21
N GLN A 317 27.79 3.42 -0.20
CA GLN A 317 27.43 3.24 -1.61
C GLN A 317 27.45 4.56 -2.37
N THR A 318 27.04 5.67 -1.74
CA THR A 318 27.13 7.01 -2.37
C THR A 318 28.59 7.40 -2.58
N LEU A 319 29.47 7.20 -1.59
CA LEU A 319 30.92 7.43 -1.73
C LEU A 319 31.53 6.54 -2.81
N ASN A 320 31.17 5.25 -2.86
CA ASN A 320 31.61 4.35 -3.92
C ASN A 320 31.09 4.80 -5.29
N THR A 321 29.86 5.28 -5.38
CA THR A 321 29.27 5.80 -6.62
C THR A 321 30.00 7.07 -7.07
N LEU A 322 30.30 7.98 -6.16
CA LEU A 322 31.11 9.17 -6.45
C LEU A 322 32.53 8.81 -6.92
N LYS A 323 33.16 7.82 -6.29
CA LYS A 323 34.53 7.37 -6.57
C LYS A 323 34.65 6.60 -7.89
N TYR A 324 33.75 5.67 -8.14
CA TYR A 324 33.88 4.71 -9.25
C TYR A 324 32.98 5.03 -10.45
N VAL A 325 32.03 5.96 -10.34
CA VAL A 325 31.04 6.28 -11.38
C VAL A 325 31.04 7.76 -11.78
N TYR A 326 30.93 8.67 -10.82
CA TYR A 326 30.81 10.11 -11.11
C TYR A 326 32.12 10.87 -10.85
N TRP A 327 33.26 10.34 -11.27
CA TRP A 327 34.55 11.04 -11.14
C TRP A 327 34.61 12.26 -12.05
N ILE A 328 35.23 13.37 -11.61
CA ILE A 328 35.33 14.61 -12.42
C ILE A 328 36.49 14.50 -13.41
N VAL A 329 37.64 14.03 -12.95
CA VAL A 329 38.86 13.81 -13.73
C VAL A 329 39.21 12.34 -13.61
N GLU A 330 39.65 11.72 -14.71
CA GLU A 330 40.04 10.31 -14.68
C GLU A 330 41.11 10.08 -13.61
N PRO A 331 40.93 9.07 -12.72
CA PRO A 331 41.85 8.88 -11.61
C PRO A 331 43.25 8.56 -12.13
N THR A 332 44.18 9.51 -11.98
CA THR A 332 45.60 9.32 -12.28
C THR A 332 46.36 8.88 -11.03
N ARG A 333 47.57 8.30 -11.20
CA ARG A 333 48.44 7.95 -10.06
C ARG A 333 48.62 9.18 -9.13
N PRO A 334 48.53 9.02 -7.80
CA PRO A 334 48.69 7.78 -7.01
C PRO A 334 47.40 7.01 -6.70
N SER A 335 46.25 7.38 -7.28
CA SER A 335 44.99 6.66 -7.05
C SER A 335 45.07 5.21 -7.58
N ILE A 336 44.97 4.22 -6.69
CA ILE A 336 45.19 2.78 -6.98
C ILE A 336 43.92 2.12 -7.60
N TYR A 337 42.87 2.88 -7.90
CA TYR A 337 41.59 2.33 -8.33
C TYR A 337 41.29 2.63 -9.80
N GLN A 338 40.69 1.67 -10.49
CA GLN A 338 40.21 1.84 -11.87
C GLN A 338 38.77 2.35 -11.84
N ALA A 339 38.50 3.41 -12.60
CA ALA A 339 37.14 3.89 -12.84
C ALA A 339 36.35 2.84 -13.65
N LYS A 340 35.05 2.70 -13.40
CA LYS A 340 34.20 1.83 -14.23
C LYS A 340 34.02 2.50 -15.59
N ILE A 341 34.66 1.99 -16.64
CA ILE A 341 34.56 2.57 -18.00
C ILE A 341 33.07 2.75 -18.36
N LEU A 342 32.72 3.99 -18.65
CA LEU A 342 31.41 4.43 -19.12
C LEU A 342 31.47 4.49 -20.65
N ASP A 343 30.57 3.78 -21.34
CA ASP A 343 30.34 3.92 -22.78
C ASP A 343 29.82 5.34 -23.14
N ALA A 344 29.55 5.58 -24.43
CA ALA A 344 29.32 6.87 -25.10
C ALA A 344 28.33 7.89 -24.46
N ASP A 345 27.51 7.50 -23.47
CA ASP A 345 26.45 8.32 -22.86
C ASP A 345 26.84 8.95 -21.51
N ARG A 346 28.15 9.11 -21.23
CA ARG A 346 28.61 9.76 -19.99
C ARG A 346 28.11 11.22 -19.90
N PRO A 347 27.56 11.65 -18.74
CA PRO A 347 27.17 13.04 -18.53
C PRO A 347 28.34 14.02 -18.70
N THR A 348 28.05 15.26 -19.09
CA THR A 348 29.09 16.30 -19.24
C THR A 348 29.74 16.64 -17.91
N ARG A 349 30.94 17.24 -17.92
CA ARG A 349 31.64 17.65 -16.69
C ARG A 349 30.76 18.53 -15.79
N GLU A 350 30.03 19.47 -16.38
CA GLU A 350 29.11 20.36 -15.64
C GLU A 350 27.99 19.56 -14.96
N GLN A 351 27.37 18.63 -15.69
CA GLN A 351 26.33 17.74 -15.16
C GLN A 351 26.86 16.82 -14.06
N ILE A 352 28.07 16.29 -14.21
CA ILE A 352 28.73 15.48 -13.18
C ILE A 352 28.96 16.32 -11.92
N VAL A 353 29.48 17.55 -12.04
CA VAL A 353 29.67 18.45 -10.90
C VAL A 353 28.34 18.72 -10.19
N GLU A 354 27.27 18.95 -10.95
CA GLU A 354 25.93 19.18 -10.41
C GLU A 354 25.39 17.93 -9.67
N MET A 355 25.46 16.73 -10.28
CA MET A 355 25.06 15.47 -9.65
C MET A 355 25.85 15.20 -8.36
N ARG A 356 27.18 15.41 -8.39
CA ARG A 356 28.02 15.28 -7.20
C ARG A 356 27.60 16.23 -6.10
N SER A 357 27.23 17.48 -6.44
CA SER A 357 26.75 18.46 -5.45
C SER A 357 25.50 17.96 -4.72
N TYR A 358 24.55 17.35 -5.45
CA TYR A 358 23.36 16.74 -4.84
C TYR A 358 23.72 15.52 -3.98
N MET A 359 24.59 14.62 -4.45
CA MET A 359 25.02 13.47 -3.66
C MET A 359 25.74 13.88 -2.37
N LEU A 360 26.61 14.89 -2.43
CA LEU A 360 27.31 15.44 -1.27
C LEU A 360 26.34 16.15 -0.31
N LEU A 361 25.36 16.89 -0.84
CA LEU A 361 24.31 17.52 -0.04
C LEU A 361 23.49 16.46 0.71
N TYR A 362 23.08 15.40 0.02
CA TYR A 362 22.40 14.24 0.60
C TYR A 362 23.23 13.61 1.73
N MET A 363 24.52 13.32 1.49
CA MET A 363 25.39 12.76 2.54
C MET A 363 25.56 13.70 3.73
N LYS A 364 25.73 15.00 3.49
CA LYS A 364 25.81 16.01 4.55
C LYS A 364 24.55 15.99 5.41
N GLN A 365 23.38 15.93 4.78
CA GLN A 365 22.11 15.91 5.48
C GLN A 365 21.92 14.63 6.31
N LEU A 366 22.29 13.47 5.78
CA LEU A 366 22.28 12.21 6.56
C LEU A 366 23.15 12.28 7.82
N VAL A 367 24.33 12.92 7.72
CA VAL A 367 25.26 13.08 8.84
C VAL A 367 24.74 14.06 9.88
N ILE A 368 24.19 15.21 9.46
CA ILE A 368 23.74 16.28 10.36
C ILE A 368 22.40 15.95 11.01
N SER A 369 21.46 15.38 10.25
CA SER A 369 20.08 15.15 10.70
C SER A 369 19.87 13.79 11.38
N GLY A 370 20.82 12.85 11.24
CA GLY A 370 20.79 11.55 11.92
C GLY A 370 21.38 11.59 13.34
N PRO A 371 21.40 10.44 14.07
CA PRO A 371 22.02 10.31 15.40
C PRO A 371 23.56 10.50 15.47
N GLY A 372 24.18 11.23 14.51
CA GLY A 372 25.63 11.43 14.39
C GLY A 372 26.35 10.27 13.70
N THR A 373 27.52 10.48 13.10
CA THR A 373 28.26 9.53 12.24
C THR A 373 28.71 8.27 12.96
N GLN A 374 28.44 7.08 12.39
CA GLN A 374 28.99 5.82 12.91
C GLN A 374 30.49 5.69 12.56
N GLU A 375 31.25 4.87 13.31
CA GLU A 375 32.70 4.74 13.13
C GLU A 375 33.07 4.23 11.72
N GLU A 376 32.34 3.24 11.20
CA GLU A 376 32.52 2.73 9.83
C GLU A 376 32.22 3.79 8.75
N GLU A 377 31.19 4.62 8.96
CA GLU A 377 30.84 5.71 8.05
C GLU A 377 31.93 6.79 8.05
N LEU A 378 32.44 7.14 9.23
CA LEU A 378 33.53 8.10 9.38
C LEU A 378 34.81 7.60 8.69
N GLN A 379 35.14 6.33 8.89
CA GLN A 379 36.30 5.70 8.25
C GLN A 379 36.15 5.67 6.73
N ALA A 380 34.96 5.36 6.21
CA ALA A 380 34.67 5.42 4.78
C ALA A 380 34.82 6.83 4.20
N ILE A 381 34.34 7.85 4.89
CA ILE A 381 34.49 9.27 4.50
C ILE A 381 35.96 9.67 4.49
N LEU A 382 36.71 9.35 5.56
CA LEU A 382 38.14 9.66 5.64
C LEU A 382 38.94 8.95 4.55
N ASN A 383 38.64 7.67 4.29
CA ASN A 383 39.25 6.90 3.21
C ASN A 383 38.94 7.50 1.84
N TYR A 384 37.70 7.94 1.61
CA TYR A 384 37.31 8.61 0.38
C TYR A 384 38.12 9.90 0.17
N LEU A 385 38.20 10.76 1.20
CA LEU A 385 38.97 12.01 1.16
C LEU A 385 40.47 11.79 0.98
N HIS A 386 41.03 10.70 1.53
CA HIS A 386 42.44 10.39 1.40
C HIS A 386 42.80 9.73 0.04
N THR A 387 41.85 9.03 -0.59
CA THR A 387 42.10 8.26 -1.82
C THR A 387 41.77 9.00 -3.12
N ILE A 388 40.95 10.05 -3.05
CA ILE A 388 40.54 10.81 -4.23
C ILE A 388 41.45 12.00 -4.46
N ASN A 389 42.09 11.98 -5.64
CA ASN A 389 42.83 13.09 -6.20
C ASN A 389 42.18 13.39 -7.56
N GLU A 390 41.20 14.30 -7.57
CA GLU A 390 40.42 14.70 -8.75
C GLU A 390 40.43 16.21 -8.95
#